data_AF-R5YGV3-F1
#
_entry.id   AF-R5YGV3-F1
#
_cell.length_a   1.000
_cell.length_b   1.000
_cell.length_c   1.000
_cell.angle_alpha   90.00
_cell.angle_beta   90.00
_cell.angle_gamma   90.00
#
_symmetry.space_group_name_H-M   'P 1'
#
loop_
_entity.id
_entity.type
_entity.pdbx_description
1 polymer ?
#
loop_
_entity_poly.entity_id
_entity_poly.type
_entity_poly.pdbx_seq_one_letter_code
_entity_poly.pdbx_strand_id
1 'polypeptide(L)'
;MAENRGTMGGFAAVNKPEGIIENCYCSTQLSGSQFVAGGFIGKNDGGITKSYCEEKTKKLSGNFAGTRKGKATDCYYVAEKSTKDEEKDCIISSDVLRAKENCKKLGFDMNEIWEYAEQEPHLRFQPEKWMEQVEIKGQQVVHIKNMQDLMQFAESVNAGDRKSINAIVRLENSIDLKGQQWTPIGYKRINAFAGLFDGNGYTIRNFVIRDDEVMQKGFFGYLKGSVCNLCVDCMIKGAGNIGALVATNEGIISCCGAVTEIHARGQELNVGGLVAVNAGRVYKSYAAGKVTGKALFVLPLAMAASAAVLAFGIWVVNPFHSAGANAVYQPIAADPGQTKSNVTYESDTQNAGAKHTLSFQFQEQLDASLSTGECEINFVNPESDDYNIVVELQISDKDAIKLMGDAIKLMGGTGRPEELQSALESADDYDPEKGRVTIAASGTVSPGYALEKLTMSNYSKIHLKSGEIKGYVVLVPFDPVTNDRAMVQSEMPVTINLID
;
A
#
# COMPACT_ATOMS: atom_id res chain seq x y z
N MET A 1 -33.20 -3.57 19.73
CA MET A 1 -32.83 -4.10 18.40
C MET A 1 -31.33 -3.95 18.27
N ALA A 2 -30.58 -5.06 18.23
CA ALA A 2 -29.14 -5.00 17.99
C ALA A 2 -28.94 -4.71 16.51
N GLU A 3 -28.56 -3.48 16.18
CA GLU A 3 -28.27 -3.09 14.79
C GLU A 3 -27.12 -3.95 14.25
N ASN A 4 -27.31 -4.52 13.07
CA ASN A 4 -26.33 -5.26 12.28
C ASN A 4 -25.13 -4.36 11.92
N ARG A 5 -24.19 -4.19 12.86
CA ARG A 5 -22.95 -3.43 12.63
C ARG A 5 -21.89 -4.37 12.11
N GLY A 6 -21.23 -3.98 11.01
CA GLY A 6 -20.04 -4.69 10.53
C GLY A 6 -18.92 -4.65 11.58
N THR A 7 -17.93 -5.53 11.43
CA THR A 7 -16.76 -5.64 12.31
C THR A 7 -15.49 -5.24 11.56
N MET A 8 -14.64 -4.45 12.22
CA MET A 8 -13.36 -4.00 11.67
C MET A 8 -12.21 -4.24 12.65
N GLY A 9 -11.07 -4.73 12.17
CA GLY A 9 -9.84 -4.71 12.94
C GLY A 9 -8.60 -4.47 12.09
N GLY A 10 -7.58 -3.87 12.69
CA GLY A 10 -6.34 -3.54 11.97
C GLY A 10 -5.59 -4.77 11.48
N PHE A 11 -5.65 -5.87 12.23
CA PHE A 11 -5.07 -7.16 11.86
C PHE A 11 -6.15 -8.13 11.38
N ALA A 12 -7.19 -8.35 12.20
CA ALA A 12 -8.28 -9.24 11.87
C ALA A 12 -9.66 -8.68 12.20
N ALA A 13 -10.70 -9.04 11.45
CA ALA A 13 -12.04 -8.62 11.82
C ALA A 13 -12.60 -9.49 12.96
N VAL A 14 -12.60 -10.81 12.76
CA VAL A 14 -13.20 -11.78 13.70
C VAL A 14 -12.24 -12.93 13.95
N ASN A 15 -12.00 -13.26 15.21
CA ASN A 15 -11.35 -14.51 15.63
C ASN A 15 -12.39 -15.40 16.31
N LYS A 16 -12.65 -16.57 15.73
CA LYS A 16 -13.64 -17.56 16.18
C LYS A 16 -13.13 -18.30 17.43
N PRO A 17 -14.01 -19.00 18.18
CA PRO A 17 -13.62 -19.73 19.40
C PRO A 17 -12.44 -20.68 19.23
N GLU A 18 -12.36 -21.37 18.10
CA GLU A 18 -11.30 -22.28 17.71
C GLU A 18 -10.04 -21.58 17.16
N GLY A 19 -10.14 -20.29 16.84
CA GLY A 19 -9.09 -19.51 16.21
C GLY A 19 -7.98 -19.08 17.19
N ILE A 20 -6.74 -19.20 16.72
CA ILE A 20 -5.53 -18.89 17.49
C ILE A 20 -4.71 -17.84 16.74
N ILE A 21 -4.33 -16.75 17.41
CA ILE A 21 -3.44 -15.71 16.88
C ILE A 21 -2.26 -15.49 17.84
N GLU A 22 -1.02 -15.61 17.36
CA GLU A 22 0.17 -15.59 18.23
C GLU A 22 1.34 -14.82 17.62
N ASN A 23 2.01 -13.95 18.38
CA ASN A 23 3.18 -13.20 17.90
C ASN A 23 2.87 -12.36 16.64
N CYS A 24 1.74 -11.65 16.63
CA CYS A 24 1.28 -10.89 15.49
C CYS A 24 1.25 -9.38 15.75
N TYR A 25 1.44 -8.61 14.68
CA TYR A 25 1.74 -7.18 14.77
C TYR A 25 0.86 -6.36 13.85
N CYS A 26 0.47 -5.16 14.29
CA CYS A 26 -0.44 -4.33 13.52
C CYS A 26 -0.13 -2.85 13.63
N SER A 27 0.01 -2.19 12.49
CA SER A 27 0.12 -0.73 12.38
C SER A 27 -0.88 -0.16 11.39
N THR A 28 -2.00 -0.86 11.19
CA THR A 28 -3.09 -0.48 10.29
C THR A 28 -3.92 0.66 10.88
N GLN A 29 -4.13 1.71 10.10
CA GLN A 29 -5.06 2.80 10.41
C GLN A 29 -6.48 2.43 9.97
N LEU A 30 -7.45 2.55 10.88
CA LEU A 30 -8.87 2.36 10.56
C LEU A 30 -9.60 3.70 10.50
N SER A 31 -10.62 3.77 9.65
CA SER A 31 -11.57 4.88 9.60
C SER A 31 -12.96 4.35 9.27
N GLY A 32 -13.95 4.59 10.13
CA GLY A 32 -15.33 4.17 9.89
C GLY A 32 -16.16 4.27 11.17
N SER A 33 -17.18 5.12 11.17
CA SER A 33 -17.86 5.55 12.41
C SER A 33 -18.92 4.59 12.94
N GLN A 34 -19.16 3.45 12.27
CA GLN A 34 -20.32 2.58 12.57
C GLN A 34 -19.99 1.09 12.70
N PHE A 35 -18.70 0.75 12.69
CA PHE A 35 -18.25 -0.63 12.85
C PHE A 35 -17.90 -0.91 14.31
N VAL A 36 -18.03 -2.17 14.72
CA VAL A 36 -17.34 -2.66 15.91
C VAL A 36 -15.87 -2.72 15.55
N ALA A 37 -15.10 -1.71 15.96
CA ALA A 37 -13.73 -1.51 15.54
C ALA A 37 -12.75 -1.72 16.70
N GLY A 38 -11.73 -2.54 16.50
CA GLY A 38 -10.57 -2.63 17.40
C GLY A 38 -9.25 -2.45 16.66
N GLY A 39 -8.28 -1.83 17.31
CA GLY A 39 -6.98 -1.51 16.72
C GLY A 39 -6.26 -2.75 16.18
N PHE A 40 -6.26 -3.85 16.93
CA PHE A 40 -5.77 -5.14 16.45
C PHE A 40 -6.90 -5.98 15.86
N ILE A 41 -7.98 -6.17 16.62
CA ILE A 41 -9.07 -7.08 16.23
C ILE A 41 -10.45 -6.49 16.47
N GLY A 42 -11.38 -6.68 15.54
CA GLY A 42 -12.75 -6.20 15.75
C GLY A 42 -13.51 -7.01 16.81
N LYS A 43 -13.59 -8.33 16.64
CA LYS A 43 -14.24 -9.25 17.58
C LYS A 43 -13.36 -10.45 17.88
N ASN A 44 -13.06 -10.68 19.15
CA ASN A 44 -12.32 -11.85 19.60
C ASN A 44 -13.18 -12.81 20.44
N ASP A 45 -13.44 -14.00 19.92
CA ASP A 45 -14.02 -15.14 20.66
C ASP A 45 -12.98 -16.25 20.94
N GLY A 46 -11.80 -16.21 20.30
CA GLY A 46 -10.73 -17.21 20.42
C GLY A 46 -9.51 -16.78 21.25
N GLY A 47 -8.39 -17.47 21.06
CA GLY A 47 -7.13 -17.21 21.74
C GLY A 47 -6.23 -16.23 21.01
N ILE A 48 -5.73 -15.20 21.71
CA ILE A 48 -4.69 -14.30 21.20
C ILE A 48 -3.54 -14.23 22.21
N THR A 49 -2.30 -14.42 21.75
CA THR A 49 -1.12 -14.33 22.61
C THR A 49 -0.01 -13.47 21.99
N LYS A 50 0.76 -12.77 22.83
CA LYS A 50 2.02 -12.10 22.43
C LYS A 50 1.88 -11.18 21.20
N SER A 51 0.76 -10.48 21.08
CA SER A 51 0.41 -9.72 19.88
C SER A 51 0.15 -8.26 20.22
N TYR A 52 0.52 -7.33 19.35
CA TYR A 52 0.33 -5.91 19.62
C TYR A 52 -0.13 -5.10 18.41
N CYS A 53 -0.69 -3.92 18.69
CA CYS A 53 -1.01 -2.92 17.68
C CYS A 53 -0.62 -1.52 18.12
N GLU A 54 -0.24 -0.68 17.16
CA GLU A 54 0.04 0.74 17.36
C GLU A 54 -1.25 1.57 17.31
N GLU A 55 -1.33 2.59 18.15
CA GLU A 55 -2.38 3.60 18.10
C GLU A 55 -2.22 4.48 16.85
N LYS A 56 -2.80 4.04 15.74
CA LYS A 56 -2.97 4.86 14.53
C LYS A 56 -4.42 5.28 14.28
N THR A 57 -5.34 4.75 15.08
CA THR A 57 -6.78 4.87 14.86
C THR A 57 -7.45 5.60 16.01
N LYS A 58 -8.25 6.62 15.68
CA LYS A 58 -9.09 7.34 16.63
C LYS A 58 -10.52 6.77 16.62
N LYS A 59 -11.22 6.83 17.75
CA LYS A 59 -12.64 6.44 17.91
C LYS A 59 -12.92 4.95 17.66
N LEU A 60 -12.11 4.08 18.25
CA LEU A 60 -12.35 2.64 18.28
C LEU A 60 -13.50 2.28 19.22
N SER A 61 -14.15 1.13 18.99
CA SER A 61 -15.11 0.53 19.94
C SER A 61 -14.41 -0.06 21.17
N GLY A 62 -13.16 -0.50 20.99
CA GLY A 62 -12.24 -0.87 22.05
C GLY A 62 -10.81 -0.84 21.51
N ASN A 63 -9.85 -0.55 22.37
CA ASN A 63 -8.47 -0.24 21.93
C ASN A 63 -7.82 -1.42 21.20
N PHE A 64 -7.37 -2.46 21.90
CA PHE A 64 -6.84 -3.65 21.22
C PHE A 64 -7.93 -4.43 20.48
N ALA A 65 -9.06 -4.68 21.16
CA ALA A 65 -10.18 -5.45 20.64
C ALA A 65 -11.48 -4.65 20.71
N GLY A 66 -12.27 -4.62 19.62
CA GLY A 66 -13.57 -3.93 19.61
C GLY A 66 -14.60 -4.63 20.51
N THR A 67 -14.60 -5.96 20.53
CA THR A 67 -15.30 -6.81 21.50
C THR A 67 -14.43 -8.00 21.89
N ARG A 68 -14.42 -8.34 23.18
CA ARG A 68 -13.57 -9.40 23.74
C ARG A 68 -14.38 -10.38 24.59
N LYS A 69 -14.56 -11.61 24.07
CA LYS A 69 -15.05 -12.77 24.84
C LYS A 69 -13.98 -13.84 25.00
N GLY A 70 -13.09 -13.98 24.02
CA GLY A 70 -11.96 -14.90 24.05
C GLY A 70 -10.77 -14.37 24.84
N LYS A 71 -9.86 -15.28 25.21
CA LYS A 71 -8.67 -14.98 26.02
C LYS A 71 -7.64 -14.19 25.20
N ALA A 72 -7.14 -13.09 25.77
CA ALA A 72 -5.89 -12.49 25.34
C ALA A 72 -4.86 -12.51 26.45
N THR A 73 -3.62 -12.81 26.11
CA THR A 73 -2.52 -12.92 27.07
C THR A 73 -1.29 -12.28 26.46
N ASP A 74 -0.60 -11.43 27.21
CA ASP A 74 0.55 -10.67 26.73
C ASP A 74 0.24 -9.93 25.41
N CYS A 75 -0.93 -9.29 25.35
CA CYS A 75 -1.38 -8.53 24.19
C CYS A 75 -1.42 -7.05 24.51
N TYR A 76 -1.08 -6.20 23.53
CA TYR A 76 -0.82 -4.79 23.80
C TYR A 76 -1.38 -3.83 22.73
N TYR A 77 -2.00 -2.74 23.17
CA TYR A 77 -2.35 -1.56 22.39
C TYR A 77 -1.39 -0.44 22.79
N VAL A 78 -0.48 -0.09 21.90
CA VAL A 78 0.61 0.86 22.17
C VAL A 78 0.12 2.27 21.84
N ALA A 79 -0.11 3.07 22.89
CA ALA A 79 -0.66 4.42 22.80
C ALA A 79 0.38 5.50 23.11
N GLU A 80 0.22 6.73 22.58
CA GLU A 80 1.12 7.86 22.91
C GLU A 80 1.03 8.26 24.40
N LYS A 81 -0.16 8.14 25.00
CA LYS A 81 -0.39 8.38 26.44
C LYS A 81 -1.31 7.31 26.99
N SER A 82 -0.89 6.62 28.06
CA SER A 82 -1.78 5.67 28.76
C SER A 82 -2.87 6.45 29.51
N THR A 83 -4.14 6.21 29.19
CA THR A 83 -5.27 6.71 29.98
C THR A 83 -6.20 5.57 30.40
N LYS A 84 -6.09 5.19 31.68
CA LYS A 84 -6.99 4.34 32.50
C LYS A 84 -7.32 2.90 32.04
N ASP A 85 -7.28 2.00 33.03
CA ASP A 85 -7.56 0.55 33.00
C ASP A 85 -6.65 -0.29 32.07
N GLU A 86 -5.36 -0.36 32.40
CA GLU A 86 -4.32 -1.19 31.75
C GLU A 86 -4.74 -2.66 31.58
N GLU A 87 -5.49 -3.23 32.54
CA GLU A 87 -5.92 -4.63 32.52
C GLU A 87 -7.10 -4.94 31.59
N LYS A 88 -8.01 -3.99 31.32
CA LYS A 88 -9.23 -4.29 30.53
C LYS A 88 -9.01 -4.20 29.03
N ASP A 89 -8.15 -3.28 28.58
CA ASP A 89 -8.05 -2.90 27.18
C ASP A 89 -6.69 -3.20 26.54
N CYS A 90 -5.81 -3.90 27.28
CA CYS A 90 -4.46 -4.23 26.84
C CYS A 90 -3.60 -2.99 26.56
N ILE A 91 -3.90 -1.82 27.14
CA ILE A 91 -3.22 -0.57 26.79
C ILE A 91 -1.86 -0.49 27.49
N ILE A 92 -0.81 -0.16 26.75
CA ILE A 92 0.48 0.27 27.30
C ILE A 92 0.89 1.60 26.68
N SER A 93 1.59 2.43 27.47
CA SER A 93 2.23 3.63 26.92
C SER A 93 3.38 3.21 26.00
N SER A 94 3.55 3.93 24.89
CA SER A 94 4.74 3.86 24.04
C SER A 94 6.03 4.09 24.83
N ASP A 95 6.00 4.87 25.91
CA ASP A 95 7.13 5.05 26.83
C ASP A 95 7.66 3.73 27.42
N VAL A 96 6.80 2.71 27.55
CA VAL A 96 7.20 1.39 28.05
C VAL A 96 8.17 0.72 27.09
N LEU A 97 8.07 1.00 25.78
CA LEU A 97 8.97 0.49 24.74
C LEU A 97 10.33 1.18 24.74
N ARG A 98 10.51 2.30 25.44
CA ARG A 98 11.81 3.01 25.58
C ARG A 98 12.82 2.31 26.49
N ALA A 99 12.46 1.18 27.08
CA ALA A 99 13.39 0.34 27.83
C ALA A 99 13.42 -1.06 27.23
N LYS A 100 14.62 -1.51 26.81
CA LYS A 100 14.87 -2.85 26.26
C LYS A 100 14.34 -3.97 27.17
N GLU A 101 14.48 -3.81 28.48
CA GLU A 101 14.03 -4.79 29.48
C GLU A 101 12.50 -4.93 29.52
N ASN A 102 11.78 -3.83 29.29
CA ASN A 102 10.32 -3.85 29.22
C ASN A 102 9.84 -4.54 27.94
N CYS A 103 10.52 -4.35 26.82
CA CYS A 103 10.21 -5.07 25.57
C CYS A 103 10.27 -6.60 25.76
N LYS A 104 11.28 -7.10 26.47
CA LYS A 104 11.35 -8.54 26.82
C LYS A 104 10.20 -9.00 27.71
N LYS A 105 9.84 -8.20 28.72
CA LYS A 105 8.71 -8.50 29.63
C LYS A 105 7.35 -8.46 28.93
N LEU A 106 7.23 -7.63 27.89
CA LEU A 106 6.06 -7.57 26.99
C LEU A 106 6.06 -8.71 25.95
N GLY A 107 6.96 -9.69 26.07
CA GLY A 107 6.94 -10.90 25.25
C GLY A 107 7.46 -10.73 23.82
N PHE A 108 8.12 -9.60 23.50
CA PHE A 108 8.80 -9.44 22.22
C PHE A 108 9.98 -10.41 22.14
N ASP A 109 10.05 -11.15 21.03
CA ASP A 109 11.18 -12.03 20.75
C ASP A 109 12.38 -11.20 20.28
N MET A 110 13.18 -10.76 21.25
CA MET A 110 14.39 -9.95 21.03
C MET A 110 15.60 -10.78 20.55
N ASN A 111 15.46 -12.10 20.43
CA ASN A 111 16.53 -12.99 19.99
C ASN A 111 16.44 -13.20 18.47
N GLU A 112 15.21 -13.37 17.96
CA GLU A 112 14.95 -13.67 16.57
C GLU A 112 14.26 -12.54 15.82
N ILE A 113 13.16 -11.97 16.34
CA ILE A 113 12.23 -11.16 15.51
C ILE A 113 12.47 -9.65 15.64
N TRP A 114 12.87 -9.19 16.82
CA TRP A 114 12.97 -7.76 17.13
C TRP A 114 14.39 -7.37 17.53
N GLU A 115 14.93 -6.34 16.88
CA GLU A 115 16.08 -5.61 17.37
C GLU A 115 15.63 -4.44 18.26
N TYR A 116 16.30 -4.26 19.39
CA TYR A 116 16.15 -3.05 20.18
C TYR A 116 17.13 -1.98 19.71
N ALA A 117 16.64 -0.80 19.36
CA ALA A 117 17.44 0.36 19.04
C ALA A 117 17.26 1.48 20.08
N GLU A 118 18.34 2.17 20.39
CA GLU A 118 18.33 3.35 21.28
C GLU A 118 17.63 4.57 20.64
N GLN A 119 17.46 4.55 19.31
CA GLN A 119 16.79 5.59 18.53
C GLN A 119 15.42 5.09 18.04
N GLU A 120 14.44 5.98 17.99
CA GLU A 120 13.10 5.67 17.48
C GLU A 120 13.14 5.29 15.97
N PRO A 121 12.37 4.27 15.53
CA PRO A 121 11.55 3.39 16.36
C PRO A 121 12.41 2.42 17.19
N HIS A 122 12.13 2.34 18.49
CA HIS A 122 12.89 1.51 19.44
C HIS A 122 12.88 0.01 19.12
N LEU A 123 11.82 -0.46 18.46
CA LEU A 123 11.69 -1.85 18.04
C LEU A 123 11.79 -1.92 16.51
N ARG A 124 12.84 -2.58 16.02
CA ARG A 124 13.08 -2.79 14.59
C ARG A 124 12.83 -4.26 14.26
N PHE A 125 11.98 -4.50 13.27
CA PHE A 125 11.66 -5.85 12.82
C PHE A 125 12.81 -6.44 11.99
N GLN A 126 13.19 -7.69 12.25
CA GLN A 126 14.24 -8.43 11.53
C GLN A 126 13.62 -9.46 10.56
N PRO A 127 13.29 -9.07 9.31
CA PRO A 127 12.57 -9.95 8.37
C PRO A 127 13.36 -11.19 7.98
N GLU A 128 14.68 -11.15 7.98
CA GLU A 128 15.56 -12.27 7.64
C GLU A 128 15.53 -13.40 8.67
N LYS A 129 15.22 -13.11 9.94
CA LYS A 129 15.11 -14.09 11.03
C LYS A 129 13.67 -14.57 11.26
N TRP A 130 12.75 -14.05 10.47
CA TRP A 130 11.33 -14.27 10.61
C TRP A 130 10.84 -15.48 9.80
N MET A 131 11.57 -15.91 8.77
CA MET A 131 11.12 -16.96 7.84
C MET A 131 11.05 -18.36 8.45
N GLU A 132 9.99 -19.09 8.10
CA GLU A 132 9.83 -20.50 8.43
C GLU A 132 10.59 -21.37 7.43
N GLN A 133 11.34 -22.35 7.94
CA GLN A 133 12.03 -23.33 7.11
C GLN A 133 11.05 -24.37 6.58
N VAL A 134 10.84 -24.38 5.26
CA VAL A 134 9.90 -25.29 4.61
C VAL A 134 10.65 -26.46 3.99
N GLU A 135 10.62 -27.62 4.66
CA GLU A 135 11.12 -28.89 4.12
C GLU A 135 10.11 -29.51 3.15
N ILE A 136 10.44 -29.57 1.87
CA ILE A 136 9.63 -30.26 0.86
C ILE A 136 10.28 -31.62 0.56
N LYS A 137 9.63 -32.72 0.98
CA LYS A 137 10.14 -34.09 0.77
C LYS A 137 9.33 -34.83 -0.29
N GLY A 138 9.95 -35.10 -1.44
CA GLY A 138 9.46 -36.07 -2.44
C GLY A 138 8.14 -35.73 -3.13
N GLN A 139 7.64 -34.50 -3.00
CA GLN A 139 6.40 -34.03 -3.64
C GLN A 139 6.71 -33.06 -4.77
N GLN A 140 5.89 -33.09 -5.82
CA GLN A 140 5.99 -32.16 -6.94
C GLN A 140 5.61 -30.75 -6.48
N VAL A 141 6.51 -29.79 -6.69
CA VAL A 141 6.31 -28.38 -6.36
C VAL A 141 5.87 -27.63 -7.60
N VAL A 142 4.84 -26.80 -7.46
CA VAL A 142 4.44 -25.79 -8.44
C VAL A 142 5.27 -24.55 -8.19
N HIS A 143 6.14 -24.21 -9.14
CA HIS A 143 6.98 -23.03 -9.07
C HIS A 143 6.28 -21.88 -9.78
N ILE A 144 5.99 -20.79 -9.06
CA ILE A 144 5.42 -19.57 -9.63
C ILE A 144 6.55 -18.56 -9.80
N LYS A 145 6.88 -18.23 -11.05
CA LYS A 145 8.03 -17.39 -11.39
C LYS A 145 7.62 -15.97 -11.78
N ASN A 146 6.41 -15.82 -12.29
CA ASN A 146 5.89 -14.58 -12.84
C ASN A 146 4.37 -14.46 -12.63
N MET A 147 3.82 -13.33 -13.08
CA MET A 147 2.39 -13.04 -12.98
C MET A 147 1.51 -14.05 -13.73
N GLN A 148 1.94 -14.53 -14.91
CA GLN A 148 1.15 -15.47 -15.70
C GLN A 148 1.01 -16.81 -14.98
N ASP A 149 2.09 -17.36 -14.43
CA ASP A 149 2.06 -18.58 -13.62
C ASP A 149 1.09 -18.44 -12.44
N LEU A 150 1.13 -17.28 -11.78
CA LEU A 150 0.28 -16.96 -10.64
C LEU A 150 -1.21 -16.91 -11.02
N MET A 151 -1.53 -16.22 -12.12
CA MET A 151 -2.91 -16.10 -12.62
C MET A 151 -3.45 -17.48 -13.05
N GLN A 152 -2.67 -18.27 -13.78
CA GLN A 152 -3.05 -19.62 -14.20
C GLN A 152 -3.27 -20.57 -13.01
N PHE A 153 -2.42 -20.47 -11.99
CA PHE A 153 -2.58 -21.24 -10.77
C PHE A 153 -3.89 -20.88 -10.05
N ALA A 154 -4.17 -19.58 -9.89
CA ALA A 154 -5.40 -19.12 -9.27
C ALA A 154 -6.65 -19.58 -10.04
N GLU A 155 -6.63 -19.49 -11.38
CA GLU A 155 -7.69 -19.99 -12.25
C GLU A 155 -7.90 -21.50 -12.08
N SER A 156 -6.83 -22.28 -12.02
CA SER A 156 -6.90 -23.75 -11.86
C SER A 156 -7.52 -24.16 -10.53
N VAL A 157 -7.13 -23.51 -9.43
CA VAL A 157 -7.77 -23.71 -8.11
C VAL A 157 -9.25 -23.33 -8.18
N ASN A 158 -9.56 -22.18 -8.77
CA ASN A 158 -10.92 -21.65 -8.86
C ASN A 158 -11.83 -22.47 -9.79
N ALA A 159 -11.27 -23.17 -10.77
CA ALA A 159 -11.98 -24.15 -11.61
C ALA A 159 -12.27 -25.48 -10.90
N GLY A 160 -11.72 -25.71 -9.70
CA GLY A 160 -11.94 -26.92 -8.92
C GLY A 160 -10.93 -28.04 -9.21
N ASP A 161 -9.79 -27.74 -9.84
CA ASP A 161 -8.75 -28.75 -10.06
C ASP A 161 -8.17 -29.23 -8.73
N ARG A 162 -8.37 -30.52 -8.44
CA ARG A 162 -7.94 -31.13 -7.19
C ARG A 162 -6.43 -31.12 -7.02
N LYS A 163 -5.65 -31.17 -8.10
CA LYS A 163 -4.19 -31.11 -8.01
C LYS A 163 -3.74 -29.73 -7.55
N SER A 164 -4.26 -28.68 -8.17
CA SER A 164 -3.97 -27.29 -7.81
C SER A 164 -4.46 -26.93 -6.40
N ILE A 165 -5.67 -27.37 -6.02
CA ILE A 165 -6.23 -27.12 -4.67
C ILE A 165 -5.32 -27.66 -3.56
N ASN A 166 -4.68 -28.81 -3.78
CA ASN A 166 -3.83 -29.49 -2.79
C ASN A 166 -2.33 -29.34 -3.10
N ALA A 167 -1.96 -28.43 -4.01
CA ALA A 167 -0.59 -28.31 -4.49
C ALA A 167 0.35 -27.76 -3.41
N ILE A 168 1.62 -28.15 -3.52
CA ILE A 168 2.72 -27.43 -2.86
C ILE A 168 3.22 -26.41 -3.86
N VAL A 169 3.16 -25.15 -3.48
CA VAL A 169 3.46 -24.00 -4.33
C VAL A 169 4.61 -23.23 -3.71
N ARG A 170 5.56 -22.80 -4.53
CA ARG A 170 6.66 -21.94 -4.10
C ARG A 170 6.84 -20.77 -5.06
N LEU A 171 6.97 -19.56 -4.51
CA LEU A 171 7.38 -18.40 -5.30
C LEU A 171 8.88 -18.44 -5.57
N GLU A 172 9.27 -18.12 -6.81
CA GLU A 172 10.69 -17.97 -7.18
C GLU A 172 11.16 -16.53 -7.24
N ASN A 173 10.22 -15.57 -7.35
CA ASN A 173 10.49 -14.13 -7.38
C ASN A 173 9.33 -13.35 -6.75
N SER A 174 9.57 -12.09 -6.42
CA SER A 174 8.48 -11.14 -6.18
C SER A 174 7.71 -10.86 -7.47
N ILE A 175 6.40 -10.71 -7.37
CA ILE A 175 5.50 -10.56 -8.52
C ILE A 175 4.72 -9.26 -8.38
N ASP A 176 4.77 -8.43 -9.42
CA ASP A 176 4.00 -7.19 -9.51
C ASP A 176 2.81 -7.39 -10.45
N LEU A 177 1.60 -7.22 -9.93
CA LEU A 177 0.36 -7.32 -10.69
C LEU A 177 -0.01 -5.99 -11.38
N LYS A 178 0.77 -4.92 -11.20
CA LYS A 178 0.63 -3.65 -11.93
C LYS A 178 -0.79 -3.05 -11.90
N GLY A 179 -1.49 -3.21 -10.79
CA GLY A 179 -2.88 -2.73 -10.63
C GLY A 179 -3.94 -3.67 -11.18
N GLN A 180 -3.57 -4.86 -11.69
CA GLN A 180 -4.50 -5.80 -12.31
C GLN A 180 -5.54 -6.33 -11.32
N GLN A 181 -6.75 -6.56 -11.84
CA GLN A 181 -7.84 -7.18 -11.10
C GLN A 181 -7.45 -8.61 -10.70
N TRP A 182 -7.48 -8.88 -9.40
CA TRP A 182 -7.21 -10.19 -8.82
C TRP A 182 -8.50 -10.91 -8.45
N THR A 183 -8.58 -12.17 -8.87
CA THR A 183 -9.61 -13.10 -8.41
C THR A 183 -9.01 -13.95 -7.29
N PRO A 184 -9.54 -13.89 -6.05
CA PRO A 184 -8.98 -14.60 -4.91
C PRO A 184 -8.82 -16.10 -5.20
N ILE A 185 -7.70 -16.67 -4.78
CA ILE A 185 -7.48 -18.12 -4.84
C ILE A 185 -8.47 -18.78 -3.88
N GLY A 186 -9.31 -19.67 -4.40
CA GLY A 186 -10.34 -20.34 -3.63
C GLY A 186 -11.44 -19.39 -3.14
N TYR A 187 -11.94 -18.50 -3.99
CA TYR A 187 -13.02 -17.57 -3.62
C TYR A 187 -14.36 -18.25 -3.27
N LYS A 188 -14.54 -19.53 -3.65
CA LYS A 188 -15.65 -20.39 -3.25
C LYS A 188 -15.18 -21.42 -2.22
N ARG A 189 -15.97 -21.66 -1.18
CA ARG A 189 -15.63 -22.60 -0.10
C ARG A 189 -15.33 -24.03 -0.57
N ILE A 190 -16.00 -24.48 -1.64
CA ILE A 190 -15.77 -25.80 -2.24
C ILE A 190 -14.39 -25.94 -2.89
N ASN A 191 -13.78 -24.82 -3.28
CA ASN A 191 -12.49 -24.72 -3.95
C ASN A 191 -11.45 -24.03 -3.05
N ALA A 192 -11.67 -24.03 -1.72
CA ALA A 192 -10.74 -23.47 -0.76
C ALA A 192 -9.34 -24.07 -0.96
N PHE A 193 -8.30 -23.23 -0.97
CA PHE A 193 -6.94 -23.73 -1.11
C PHE A 193 -6.56 -24.57 0.11
N ALA A 194 -6.18 -25.82 -0.13
CA ALA A 194 -5.92 -26.84 0.90
C ALA A 194 -4.46 -27.31 0.90
N GLY A 195 -3.65 -26.84 -0.05
CA GLY A 195 -2.23 -27.15 -0.17
C GLY A 195 -1.33 -26.27 0.69
N LEU A 196 -0.05 -26.19 0.33
CA LEU A 196 0.95 -25.34 0.97
C LEU A 196 1.40 -24.27 -0.03
N PHE A 197 1.29 -23.00 0.34
CA PHE A 197 1.82 -21.88 -0.43
C PHE A 197 2.99 -21.25 0.32
N ASP A 198 4.21 -21.52 -0.14
CA ASP A 198 5.43 -20.95 0.39
C ASP A 198 5.82 -19.71 -0.45
N GLY A 199 5.63 -18.53 0.12
CA GLY A 199 6.04 -17.27 -0.48
C GLY A 199 7.57 -17.11 -0.57
N ASN A 200 8.34 -17.95 0.12
CA ASN A 200 9.80 -17.98 0.07
C ASN A 200 10.46 -16.60 0.32
N GLY A 201 9.81 -15.77 1.15
CA GLY A 201 10.26 -14.41 1.48
C GLY A 201 9.90 -13.35 0.42
N TYR A 202 9.24 -13.75 -0.67
CA TYR A 202 8.87 -12.84 -1.75
C TYR A 202 7.54 -12.14 -1.50
N THR A 203 7.32 -11.07 -2.28
CA THR A 203 6.12 -10.23 -2.18
C THR A 203 5.30 -10.29 -3.46
N ILE A 204 3.97 -10.36 -3.31
CA ILE A 204 3.01 -10.15 -4.39
C ILE A 204 2.40 -8.75 -4.22
N ARG A 205 2.63 -7.85 -5.17
CA ARG A 205 2.32 -6.42 -5.03
C ARG A 205 1.36 -5.88 -6.08
N ASN A 206 0.77 -4.73 -5.76
CA ASN A 206 -0.10 -3.93 -6.61
C ASN A 206 -1.30 -4.68 -7.18
N PHE A 207 -1.83 -5.70 -6.50
CA PHE A 207 -3.05 -6.34 -6.97
C PHE A 207 -4.29 -5.62 -6.45
N VAL A 208 -5.36 -5.69 -7.24
CA VAL A 208 -6.57 -4.91 -6.98
C VAL A 208 -7.78 -5.81 -6.98
N ILE A 209 -8.67 -5.65 -5.99
CA ILE A 209 -9.94 -6.39 -5.96
C ILE A 209 -11.10 -5.39 -5.96
N ARG A 210 -11.84 -5.27 -7.06
CA ARG A 210 -13.02 -4.37 -7.17
C ARG A 210 -14.33 -5.10 -7.50
N ASP A 211 -14.25 -6.38 -7.86
CA ASP A 211 -15.40 -7.18 -8.25
C ASP A 211 -16.44 -7.28 -7.11
N ASP A 212 -17.59 -6.65 -7.26
CA ASP A 212 -18.64 -6.64 -6.24
C ASP A 212 -19.35 -8.00 -6.07
N GLU A 213 -19.18 -8.98 -6.98
CA GLU A 213 -19.75 -10.33 -6.85
C GLU A 213 -18.94 -11.22 -5.90
N VAL A 214 -17.66 -10.93 -5.71
CA VAL A 214 -16.77 -11.70 -4.85
C VAL A 214 -16.94 -11.30 -3.39
N MET A 215 -17.59 -12.13 -2.58
CA MET A 215 -17.82 -11.85 -1.15
C MET A 215 -16.64 -12.20 -0.23
N GLN A 216 -15.61 -12.89 -0.75
CA GLN A 216 -14.45 -13.34 0.01
C GLN A 216 -13.19 -12.74 -0.61
N LYS A 217 -12.85 -11.53 -0.17
CA LYS A 217 -11.80 -10.71 -0.75
C LYS A 217 -10.50 -10.85 0.03
N GLY A 218 -9.45 -11.22 -0.70
CA GLY A 218 -8.09 -11.34 -0.23
C GLY A 218 -7.23 -11.95 -1.34
N PHE A 219 -5.94 -12.11 -1.10
CA PHE A 219 -5.12 -12.92 -1.99
C PHE A 219 -5.68 -14.36 -2.08
N PHE A 220 -6.06 -14.92 -0.92
CA PHE A 220 -6.91 -16.09 -0.79
C PHE A 220 -8.33 -15.71 -0.35
N GLY A 221 -9.34 -16.37 -0.92
CA GLY A 221 -10.71 -16.30 -0.43
C GLY A 221 -10.89 -17.17 0.80
N TYR A 222 -10.93 -18.49 0.61
CA TYR A 222 -10.92 -19.48 1.67
C TYR A 222 -9.59 -20.23 1.71
N LEU A 223 -8.95 -20.26 2.88
CA LEU A 223 -7.75 -21.04 3.15
C LEU A 223 -8.07 -22.18 4.11
N LYS A 224 -7.83 -23.42 3.71
CA LYS A 224 -7.84 -24.62 4.57
C LYS A 224 -6.46 -25.24 4.73
N GLY A 225 -5.56 -24.91 3.81
CA GLY A 225 -4.18 -25.36 3.78
C GLY A 225 -3.28 -24.45 4.61
N SER A 226 -2.08 -24.23 4.11
CA SER A 226 -1.07 -23.38 4.77
C SER A 226 -0.53 -22.34 3.79
N VAL A 227 -0.32 -21.13 4.28
CA VAL A 227 0.48 -20.09 3.59
C VAL A 227 1.57 -19.61 4.53
N CYS A 228 2.79 -19.54 4.02
CA CYS A 228 3.92 -19.03 4.79
C CYS A 228 4.86 -18.14 3.99
N ASN A 229 5.67 -17.34 4.69
CA ASN A 229 6.76 -16.55 4.12
C ASN A 229 6.32 -15.61 2.97
N LEU A 230 5.10 -15.08 3.04
CA LEU A 230 4.51 -14.29 1.96
C LEU A 230 4.10 -12.90 2.43
N CYS A 231 4.55 -11.88 1.71
CA CYS A 231 4.04 -10.52 1.85
C CYS A 231 3.11 -10.16 0.69
N VAL A 232 2.04 -9.44 0.99
CA VAL A 232 1.10 -8.91 0.00
C VAL A 232 0.97 -7.39 0.08
N ASP A 233 0.87 -6.74 -1.08
CA ASP A 233 0.53 -5.33 -1.22
C ASP A 233 -0.65 -5.17 -2.17
N CYS A 234 -1.75 -4.57 -1.68
CA CYS A 234 -3.01 -4.55 -2.42
C CYS A 234 -3.95 -3.39 -2.11
N MET A 235 -4.85 -3.15 -3.08
CA MET A 235 -6.01 -2.29 -2.92
C MET A 235 -7.30 -3.09 -3.08
N ILE A 236 -8.16 -3.07 -2.06
CA ILE A 236 -9.42 -3.82 -2.08
C ILE A 236 -10.60 -2.86 -1.94
N LYS A 237 -11.61 -3.01 -2.79
CA LYS A 237 -12.87 -2.24 -2.73
C LYS A 237 -14.06 -3.21 -2.75
N GLY A 238 -15.10 -2.88 -1.99
CA GLY A 238 -16.39 -3.60 -2.04
C GLY A 238 -16.88 -4.09 -0.69
N ALA A 239 -17.69 -5.16 -0.71
CA ALA A 239 -18.39 -5.70 0.45
C ALA A 239 -17.90 -7.11 0.85
N GLY A 240 -18.47 -7.67 1.92
CA GLY A 240 -18.26 -9.05 2.37
C GLY A 240 -17.17 -9.20 3.43
N ASN A 241 -16.49 -10.35 3.38
CA ASN A 241 -15.32 -10.64 4.20
C ASN A 241 -14.07 -10.16 3.44
N ILE A 242 -13.35 -9.23 4.03
CA ILE A 242 -12.18 -8.61 3.42
C ILE A 242 -10.97 -8.78 4.36
N GLY A 243 -9.97 -9.50 3.90
CA GLY A 243 -8.65 -9.60 4.52
C GLY A 243 -7.59 -9.61 3.43
N ALA A 244 -6.59 -8.72 3.49
CA ALA A 244 -5.66 -8.53 2.38
C ALA A 244 -4.99 -9.84 1.93
N LEU A 245 -4.57 -10.67 2.89
CA LEU A 245 -4.01 -11.99 2.60
C LEU A 245 -5.10 -13.05 2.49
N VAL A 246 -6.00 -13.16 3.47
CA VAL A 246 -7.03 -14.22 3.52
C VAL A 246 -8.38 -13.66 3.96
N ALA A 247 -9.44 -13.90 3.19
CA ALA A 247 -10.78 -13.52 3.64
C ALA A 247 -11.26 -14.41 4.80
N THR A 248 -11.22 -15.74 4.64
CA THR A 248 -11.59 -16.71 5.68
C THR A 248 -10.51 -17.77 5.85
N ASN A 249 -9.89 -17.82 7.03
CA ASN A 249 -8.87 -18.80 7.39
C ASN A 249 -9.47 -19.94 8.23
N GLU A 250 -9.41 -21.17 7.74
CA GLU A 250 -9.64 -22.44 8.45
C GLU A 250 -8.33 -23.26 8.55
N GLY A 251 -7.20 -22.71 8.08
CA GLY A 251 -5.89 -23.37 7.98
C GLY A 251 -4.80 -22.66 8.81
N ILE A 252 -3.59 -22.59 8.25
CA ILE A 252 -2.40 -22.01 8.92
C ILE A 252 -1.85 -20.83 8.09
N ILE A 253 -1.62 -19.71 8.77
CA ILE A 253 -0.92 -18.55 8.22
C ILE A 253 0.31 -18.29 9.10
N SER A 254 1.50 -18.29 8.53
CA SER A 254 2.74 -18.11 9.29
C SER A 254 3.76 -17.24 8.58
N CYS A 255 4.42 -16.33 9.29
CA CYS A 255 5.48 -15.52 8.69
C CYS A 255 4.97 -14.76 7.44
N CYS A 256 3.76 -14.20 7.53
CA CYS A 256 3.12 -13.47 6.45
C CYS A 256 2.83 -12.00 6.79
N GLY A 257 2.84 -11.16 5.76
CA GLY A 257 2.67 -9.72 5.89
C GLY A 257 1.61 -9.18 4.93
N ALA A 258 0.92 -8.13 5.32
CA ALA A 258 0.07 -7.36 4.41
C ALA A 258 0.29 -5.87 4.58
N VAL A 259 0.49 -5.19 3.45
CA VAL A 259 0.35 -3.74 3.30
C VAL A 259 -0.89 -3.51 2.46
N THR A 260 -1.85 -2.74 2.97
CA THR A 260 -3.18 -2.75 2.38
C THR A 260 -3.85 -1.39 2.36
N GLU A 261 -4.61 -1.14 1.30
CA GLU A 261 -5.60 -0.08 1.24
C GLU A 261 -7.01 -0.65 0.95
N ILE A 262 -7.80 -0.79 2.01
CA ILE A 262 -9.16 -1.36 1.92
C ILE A 262 -10.21 -0.25 1.99
N HIS A 263 -11.12 -0.24 1.00
CA HIS A 263 -12.31 0.59 0.95
C HIS A 263 -13.56 -0.29 1.01
N ALA A 264 -13.98 -0.62 2.22
CA ALA A 264 -15.12 -1.46 2.50
C ALA A 264 -16.45 -0.65 2.45
N ARG A 265 -17.44 -1.16 1.73
CA ARG A 265 -18.79 -0.58 1.60
C ARG A 265 -19.85 -1.66 1.73
N GLY A 266 -20.98 -1.35 2.37
CA GLY A 266 -22.13 -2.26 2.46
C GLY A 266 -22.58 -2.56 3.89
N GLN A 267 -23.49 -3.53 4.00
CA GLN A 267 -24.02 -4.03 5.26
C GLN A 267 -23.30 -5.35 5.65
N GLU A 268 -23.18 -5.63 6.94
CA GLU A 268 -22.58 -6.88 7.47
C GLU A 268 -21.14 -7.20 6.98
N LEU A 269 -20.25 -6.21 7.04
CA LEU A 269 -18.86 -6.40 6.62
C LEU A 269 -18.01 -6.99 7.74
N ASN A 270 -17.08 -7.87 7.39
CA ASN A 270 -15.96 -8.24 8.25
C ASN A 270 -14.68 -7.80 7.55
N VAL A 271 -13.95 -6.84 8.14
CA VAL A 271 -12.77 -6.27 7.51
C VAL A 271 -11.57 -6.35 8.45
N GLY A 272 -10.55 -7.10 8.03
CA GLY A 272 -9.26 -7.22 8.71
C GLY A 272 -8.13 -6.76 7.80
N GLY A 273 -7.05 -6.20 8.34
CA GLY A 273 -5.88 -5.84 7.53
C GLY A 273 -5.17 -7.04 6.92
N LEU A 274 -5.03 -8.15 7.65
CA LEU A 274 -4.46 -9.41 7.15
C LEU A 274 -5.54 -10.45 6.86
N VAL A 275 -6.43 -10.69 7.84
CA VAL A 275 -7.44 -11.77 7.78
C VAL A 275 -8.83 -11.25 8.15
N ALA A 276 -9.86 -11.50 7.35
CA ALA A 276 -11.21 -11.08 7.76
C ALA A 276 -11.74 -11.94 8.91
N VAL A 277 -11.84 -13.25 8.68
CA VAL A 277 -12.35 -14.22 9.66
C VAL A 277 -11.32 -15.31 9.90
N ASN A 278 -10.88 -15.47 11.14
CA ASN A 278 -9.97 -16.53 11.55
C ASN A 278 -10.69 -17.61 12.36
N ALA A 279 -10.64 -18.85 11.88
CA ALA A 279 -11.01 -20.08 12.55
C ALA A 279 -9.84 -21.10 12.60
N GLY A 280 -8.69 -20.72 12.03
CA GLY A 280 -7.46 -21.50 12.05
C GLY A 280 -6.39 -20.86 12.95
N ARG A 281 -5.13 -21.07 12.59
CA ARG A 281 -3.98 -20.52 13.31
C ARG A 281 -3.28 -19.45 12.49
N VAL A 282 -2.97 -18.32 13.11
CA VAL A 282 -2.15 -17.25 12.53
C VAL A 282 -1.00 -16.97 13.49
N TYR A 283 0.24 -17.03 13.03
CA TYR A 283 1.37 -16.68 13.87
C TYR A 283 2.49 -15.95 13.15
N LYS A 284 3.30 -15.21 13.92
CA LYS A 284 4.45 -14.46 13.40
C LYS A 284 4.04 -13.66 12.16
N SER A 285 2.96 -12.87 12.21
CA SER A 285 2.42 -12.21 11.01
C SER A 285 2.09 -10.75 11.27
N TYR A 286 2.09 -9.90 10.25
CA TYR A 286 1.82 -8.47 10.41
C TYR A 286 0.83 -7.88 9.40
N ALA A 287 0.18 -6.80 9.82
CA ALA A 287 -0.68 -5.98 8.96
C ALA A 287 -0.33 -4.50 9.10
N ALA A 288 -0.30 -3.79 7.99
CA ALA A 288 -0.08 -2.35 7.92
C ALA A 288 -0.92 -1.73 6.80
N GLY A 289 -1.07 -0.40 6.83
CA GLY A 289 -1.79 0.37 5.82
C GLY A 289 -3.09 0.98 6.34
N LYS A 290 -4.11 1.08 5.50
CA LYS A 290 -5.34 1.83 5.77
C LYS A 290 -6.59 1.02 5.44
N VAL A 291 -7.57 1.06 6.35
CA VAL A 291 -8.88 0.43 6.17
C VAL A 291 -9.98 1.46 6.42
N THR A 292 -10.74 1.75 5.37
CA THR A 292 -11.90 2.64 5.42
C THR A 292 -13.19 1.84 5.27
N GLY A 293 -14.06 1.90 6.27
CA GLY A 293 -15.40 1.31 6.23
C GLY A 293 -16.50 2.37 6.14
N LYS A 294 -17.41 2.23 5.17
CA LYS A 294 -18.64 3.02 5.06
C LYS A 294 -19.87 2.11 5.10
N ALA A 295 -20.66 2.21 6.16
CA ALA A 295 -21.98 1.58 6.21
C ALA A 295 -22.96 2.37 5.31
N LEU A 296 -23.70 1.68 4.44
CA LEU A 296 -24.71 2.29 3.56
C LEU A 296 -26.10 2.16 4.20
N PHE A 297 -26.65 3.22 4.80
CA PHE A 297 -28.05 3.17 5.23
C PHE A 297 -28.98 3.11 4.02
N VAL A 298 -29.78 2.05 3.94
CA VAL A 298 -31.10 2.14 3.32
C VAL A 298 -32.03 2.56 4.46
N LEU A 299 -32.53 3.79 4.43
CA LEU A 299 -33.62 4.17 5.34
C LEU A 299 -34.79 3.22 5.08
N PRO A 300 -35.42 2.62 6.12
CA PRO A 300 -36.60 1.80 5.93
C PRO A 300 -37.78 2.74 5.62
N LEU A 301 -37.92 3.15 4.36
CA LEU A 301 -39.19 3.69 3.88
C LEU A 301 -40.11 2.50 3.64
N ALA A 302 -41.09 2.42 4.53
CA ALA A 302 -42.07 1.36 4.67
C ALA A 302 -42.77 0.98 3.35
N MET A 303 -43.14 -0.29 3.27
CA MET A 303 -44.19 -0.76 2.36
C MET A 303 -45.45 0.09 2.54
N ALA A 304 -45.79 0.91 1.55
CA ALA A 304 -47.16 1.34 1.28
C ALA A 304 -47.28 1.87 -0.17
N ALA A 305 -48.30 1.34 -0.85
CA ALA A 305 -48.92 1.84 -2.09
C ALA A 305 -48.19 1.66 -3.43
N SER A 306 -48.71 0.68 -4.15
CA SER A 306 -48.82 0.57 -5.60
C SER A 306 -49.20 1.87 -6.34
N ALA A 307 -48.77 1.91 -7.61
CA ALA A 307 -49.29 2.70 -8.75
C ALA A 307 -48.66 4.09 -9.03
N ALA A 308 -47.93 4.12 -10.15
CA ALA A 308 -47.78 5.18 -11.15
C ALA A 308 -47.80 6.67 -10.70
N VAL A 309 -46.72 7.39 -11.01
CA VAL A 309 -46.69 8.41 -12.09
C VAL A 309 -45.24 8.85 -12.34
N LEU A 310 -44.87 8.84 -13.61
CA LEU A 310 -43.67 9.40 -14.24
C LEU A 310 -43.58 10.93 -14.05
N ALA A 311 -42.37 11.46 -13.84
CA ALA A 311 -41.85 12.61 -14.60
C ALA A 311 -40.41 12.99 -14.19
N PHE A 312 -39.50 12.87 -15.17
CA PHE A 312 -38.34 13.72 -15.48
C PHE A 312 -37.34 14.19 -14.39
N GLY A 313 -36.10 13.77 -14.57
CA GLY A 313 -34.91 14.37 -13.95
C GLY A 313 -33.61 13.74 -14.44
N ILE A 314 -33.27 14.00 -15.70
CA ILE A 314 -31.94 14.09 -16.34
C ILE A 314 -30.77 13.34 -15.67
N TRP A 315 -30.15 12.47 -16.48
CA TRP A 315 -28.80 11.94 -16.34
C TRP A 315 -27.79 13.09 -16.21
N VAL A 316 -27.26 13.31 -15.02
CA VAL A 316 -25.98 14.00 -14.85
C VAL A 316 -24.97 12.95 -14.42
N VAL A 317 -24.25 12.43 -15.42
CA VAL A 317 -22.86 12.03 -15.26
C VAL A 317 -22.13 13.22 -14.66
N ASN A 318 -21.87 13.17 -13.35
CA ASN A 318 -20.90 14.04 -12.73
C ASN A 318 -19.62 13.22 -12.55
N PRO A 319 -18.50 13.62 -13.17
CA PRO A 319 -17.24 12.91 -13.08
C PRO A 319 -16.65 13.23 -11.71
N PHE A 320 -17.02 12.46 -10.69
CA PHE A 320 -16.20 12.40 -9.50
C PHE A 320 -14.94 11.61 -9.85
N HIS A 321 -13.92 12.35 -10.29
CA HIS A 321 -12.54 11.98 -10.04
C HIS A 321 -12.45 11.59 -8.57
N SER A 322 -12.24 10.30 -8.32
CA SER A 322 -11.85 9.82 -7.01
C SER A 322 -10.44 10.35 -6.75
N ALA A 323 -10.37 11.54 -6.14
CA ALA A 323 -9.18 12.01 -5.47
C ALA A 323 -8.80 10.98 -4.41
N GLY A 324 -7.70 10.29 -4.67
CA GLY A 324 -6.77 9.86 -3.65
C GLY A 324 -7.07 8.66 -2.79
N ALA A 325 -6.73 7.51 -3.35
CA ALA A 325 -6.13 6.43 -2.58
C ALA A 325 -4.72 6.89 -2.14
N ASN A 326 -4.41 6.82 -0.84
CA ASN A 326 -3.06 7.15 -0.35
C ASN A 326 -2.14 6.00 -0.76
N ALA A 327 -1.47 6.15 -1.90
CA ALA A 327 -0.30 5.34 -2.21
C ALA A 327 0.75 5.56 -1.12
N VAL A 328 1.22 4.48 -0.52
CA VAL A 328 2.32 4.52 0.44
C VAL A 328 3.60 4.67 -0.39
N TYR A 329 4.06 5.90 -0.55
CA TYR A 329 5.29 6.20 -1.29
C TYR A 329 6.49 5.90 -0.39
N GLN A 330 7.53 5.30 -0.97
CA GLN A 330 8.81 5.11 -0.27
C GLN A 330 9.38 6.50 0.12
N PRO A 331 9.87 6.70 1.34
CA PRO A 331 10.43 7.99 1.76
C PRO A 331 11.59 8.41 0.84
N ILE A 332 11.51 9.61 0.25
CA ILE A 332 12.57 10.17 -0.58
C ILE A 332 13.45 11.08 0.28
N ALA A 333 14.77 10.84 0.26
CA ALA A 333 15.73 11.65 1.00
C ALA A 333 15.87 13.06 0.40
N ALA A 334 16.35 14.00 1.22
CA ALA A 334 16.72 15.34 0.79
C ALA A 334 17.70 15.29 -0.38
N ASP A 335 17.49 16.11 -1.41
CA ASP A 335 18.43 16.18 -2.52
C ASP A 335 19.79 16.67 -2.02
N PRO A 336 20.90 15.94 -2.27
CA PRO A 336 22.22 16.33 -1.79
C PRO A 336 22.74 17.62 -2.43
N GLY A 337 22.21 18.02 -3.58
CA GLY A 337 22.56 19.24 -4.32
C GLY A 337 21.75 20.47 -3.92
N GLN A 338 20.79 20.36 -2.99
CA GLN A 338 20.01 21.53 -2.56
C GLN A 338 20.87 22.51 -1.74
N THR A 339 20.65 23.80 -1.95
CA THR A 339 21.33 24.88 -1.23
C THR A 339 20.33 25.86 -0.65
N LYS A 340 20.69 26.58 0.42
CA LYS A 340 19.78 27.56 1.01
C LYS A 340 19.53 28.71 0.03
N SER A 341 18.27 29.02 -0.24
CA SER A 341 17.89 30.09 -1.16
C SER A 341 18.17 31.47 -0.55
N ASN A 342 18.67 32.40 -1.37
CA ASN A 342 18.87 33.81 -1.01
C ASN A 342 17.75 34.71 -1.58
N VAL A 343 16.71 34.12 -2.18
CA VAL A 343 15.60 34.84 -2.82
C VAL A 343 14.54 35.18 -1.78
N THR A 344 14.35 36.46 -1.47
CA THR A 344 13.31 36.94 -0.56
C THR A 344 12.03 37.24 -1.33
N TYR A 345 10.92 36.60 -0.95
CA TYR A 345 9.62 36.82 -1.57
C TYR A 345 8.86 37.94 -0.85
N GLU A 346 8.36 38.94 -1.60
CA GLU A 346 7.40 39.90 -1.05
C GLU A 346 6.09 39.16 -0.74
N SER A 347 5.68 39.15 0.53
CA SER A 347 4.43 38.53 0.92
C SER A 347 3.28 39.30 0.28
N ASP A 348 2.52 38.65 -0.61
CA ASP A 348 1.29 39.22 -1.14
C ASP A 348 0.28 39.32 0.00
N THR A 349 0.21 40.50 0.61
CA THR A 349 -0.63 40.79 1.78
C THR A 349 -2.13 40.56 1.53
N GLN A 350 -2.55 40.29 0.30
CA GLN A 350 -3.93 39.93 -0.03
C GLN A 350 -4.31 38.49 0.34
N ASN A 351 -3.35 37.59 0.58
CA ASN A 351 -3.59 36.18 0.92
C ASN A 351 -2.98 35.76 2.27
N ALA A 352 -2.87 36.68 3.23
CA ALA A 352 -2.31 36.43 4.57
C ALA A 352 -3.08 35.40 5.44
N GLY A 353 -4.05 34.69 4.88
CA GLY A 353 -4.81 33.61 5.53
C GLY A 353 -4.94 32.33 4.70
N ALA A 354 -4.34 32.24 3.51
CA ALA A 354 -4.33 31.01 2.71
C ALA A 354 -3.25 30.06 3.28
N LYS A 355 -3.69 28.97 3.93
CA LYS A 355 -2.83 27.81 4.19
C LYS A 355 -2.79 26.95 2.92
N HIS A 356 -1.66 26.30 2.62
CA HIS A 356 -1.46 25.40 1.47
C HIS A 356 -1.26 26.08 0.11
N THR A 357 -0.38 27.08 0.01
CA THR A 357 0.09 27.63 -1.27
C THR A 357 1.37 26.93 -1.73
N LEU A 358 1.48 26.69 -3.04
CA LEU A 358 2.71 26.23 -3.71
C LEU A 358 3.17 27.35 -4.64
N SER A 359 4.30 27.97 -4.37
CA SER A 359 4.88 29.04 -5.21
C SER A 359 6.27 28.63 -5.66
N PHE A 360 6.66 28.87 -6.90
CA PHE A 360 7.97 28.43 -7.38
C PHE A 360 8.41 29.21 -8.63
N GLN A 361 9.70 29.19 -8.92
CA GLN A 361 10.31 29.79 -10.10
C GLN A 361 11.28 28.78 -10.72
N PHE A 362 11.30 28.71 -12.04
CA PHE A 362 12.22 27.90 -12.83
C PHE A 362 12.25 28.46 -14.27
N GLN A 363 13.20 28.01 -15.08
CA GLN A 363 13.30 28.44 -16.48
C GLN A 363 12.44 27.56 -17.40
N GLU A 364 11.71 28.17 -18.34
CA GLU A 364 10.94 27.42 -19.36
C GLU A 364 11.85 26.75 -20.41
N GLN A 365 13.10 27.22 -20.50
CA GLN A 365 14.16 26.67 -21.33
C GLN A 365 15.21 26.06 -20.38
N LEU A 366 15.47 24.77 -20.51
CA LEU A 366 16.39 24.03 -19.66
C LEU A 366 17.57 23.55 -20.50
N ASP A 367 18.78 23.82 -20.05
CA ASP A 367 19.99 23.35 -20.72
C ASP A 367 20.49 22.08 -20.02
N ALA A 368 20.57 20.99 -20.77
CA ALA A 368 21.00 19.69 -20.28
C ALA A 368 22.28 19.26 -21.00
N SER A 369 23.36 19.14 -20.23
CA SER A 369 24.67 18.74 -20.74
C SER A 369 24.75 17.22 -20.87
N LEU A 370 25.04 16.76 -22.09
CA LEU A 370 25.19 15.34 -22.40
C LEU A 370 26.51 14.76 -21.87
N SER A 371 27.55 15.59 -21.75
CA SER A 371 28.85 15.17 -21.21
C SER A 371 28.86 14.98 -19.69
N THR A 372 28.10 15.78 -18.94
CA THR A 372 28.01 15.67 -17.47
C THR A 372 26.76 14.96 -16.97
N GLY A 373 25.71 14.90 -17.81
CA GLY A 373 24.40 14.39 -17.41
C GLY A 373 23.61 15.34 -16.52
N GLU A 374 24.04 16.59 -16.38
CA GLU A 374 23.39 17.61 -15.54
C GLU A 374 22.46 18.48 -16.38
N CYS A 375 21.25 18.74 -15.85
CA CYS A 375 20.28 19.67 -16.39
C CYS A 375 20.17 20.88 -15.46
N GLU A 376 20.38 22.10 -15.98
CA GLU A 376 20.18 23.33 -15.23
C GLU A 376 18.68 23.62 -15.13
N ILE A 377 18.16 23.70 -13.90
CA ILE A 377 16.73 23.87 -13.61
C ILE A 377 16.43 25.10 -12.76
N ASN A 378 17.39 25.55 -11.94
CA ASN A 378 17.27 26.75 -11.11
C ASN A 378 15.96 26.81 -10.31
N PHE A 379 15.55 25.67 -9.76
CA PHE A 379 14.31 25.54 -9.00
C PHE A 379 14.48 26.16 -7.62
N VAL A 380 13.48 26.90 -7.15
CA VAL A 380 13.44 27.45 -5.79
C VAL A 380 12.14 27.05 -5.10
N ASN A 381 12.26 26.46 -3.91
CA ASN A 381 11.15 26.23 -2.99
C ASN A 381 11.11 27.38 -1.94
N PRO A 382 10.12 28.29 -2.00
CA PRO A 382 10.02 29.42 -1.09
C PRO A 382 9.93 29.02 0.38
N GLU A 383 10.38 29.89 1.30
CA GLU A 383 10.22 29.67 2.74
C GLU A 383 8.74 29.64 3.18
N SER A 384 7.84 30.20 2.36
CA SER A 384 6.40 30.24 2.63
C SER A 384 5.65 28.95 2.30
N ASP A 385 6.30 28.00 1.60
CA ASP A 385 5.64 26.76 1.18
C ASP A 385 5.60 25.74 2.32
N ASP A 386 4.51 24.96 2.37
CA ASP A 386 4.26 23.96 3.42
C ASP A 386 4.86 22.57 3.09
N TYR A 387 5.47 22.41 1.90
CA TYR A 387 5.85 21.10 1.35
C TYR A 387 7.33 21.02 0.92
N ASN A 388 7.92 19.85 1.12
CA ASN A 388 9.13 19.44 0.41
C ASN A 388 8.76 19.10 -1.05
N ILE A 389 9.56 19.50 -2.03
CA ILE A 389 9.25 19.26 -3.45
C ILE A 389 10.27 18.33 -4.08
N VAL A 390 9.80 17.25 -4.72
CA VAL A 390 10.59 16.50 -5.69
C VAL A 390 10.30 17.05 -7.07
N VAL A 391 11.36 17.34 -7.81
CA VAL A 391 11.30 17.84 -9.18
C VAL A 391 11.60 16.68 -10.12
N GLU A 392 10.69 16.39 -11.02
CA GLU A 392 10.86 15.38 -12.06
C GLU A 392 10.89 16.06 -13.43
N LEU A 393 11.79 15.60 -14.30
CA LEU A 393 11.82 15.97 -15.71
C LEU A 393 11.29 14.80 -16.54
N GLN A 394 10.19 15.04 -17.25
CA GLN A 394 9.51 14.03 -18.06
C GLN A 394 9.46 14.44 -19.54
N ILE A 395 9.55 13.48 -20.45
CA ILE A 395 9.39 13.68 -21.89
C ILE A 395 8.39 12.67 -22.46
N SER A 396 7.89 12.92 -23.67
CA SER A 396 7.03 11.95 -24.37
C SER A 396 7.80 10.67 -24.69
N ASP A 397 7.11 9.54 -24.72
CA ASP A 397 7.71 8.26 -25.12
C ASP A 397 8.26 8.35 -26.55
N LYS A 398 7.57 9.06 -27.45
CA LYS A 398 8.05 9.34 -28.81
C LYS A 398 9.39 10.09 -28.82
N ASP A 399 9.52 11.14 -28.02
CA ASP A 399 10.74 11.93 -27.98
C ASP A 399 11.86 11.16 -27.29
N ALA A 400 11.56 10.36 -26.27
CA ALA A 400 12.51 9.42 -25.67
C ALA A 400 13.04 8.42 -26.70
N ILE A 401 12.14 7.86 -27.54
CA ILE A 401 12.50 6.94 -28.61
C ILE A 401 13.41 7.64 -29.66
N LYS A 402 13.10 8.87 -30.02
CA LYS A 402 13.89 9.68 -30.97
C LYS A 402 15.28 10.01 -30.40
N LEU A 403 15.34 10.29 -29.09
CA LEU A 403 16.54 10.73 -28.39
C LEU A 403 17.56 9.62 -28.15
N MET A 404 17.08 8.44 -27.78
CA MET A 404 17.93 7.33 -27.34
C MET A 404 18.39 6.41 -28.49
N GLY A 405 17.85 6.59 -29.71
CA GLY A 405 18.33 5.91 -30.92
C GLY A 405 18.33 4.38 -30.83
N ASP A 406 19.27 3.70 -31.51
CA ASP A 406 19.35 2.22 -31.54
C ASP A 406 19.74 1.58 -30.18
N ALA A 407 20.15 2.36 -29.17
CA ALA A 407 20.40 1.88 -27.81
C ALA A 407 19.11 1.33 -27.14
N ILE A 408 17.95 1.67 -27.71
CA ILE A 408 16.61 1.16 -27.41
C ILE A 408 16.49 -0.37 -27.51
N LYS A 409 17.31 -1.04 -28.32
CA LYS A 409 17.30 -2.51 -28.40
C LYS A 409 17.93 -3.20 -27.19
N LEU A 410 18.64 -2.48 -26.33
CA LEU A 410 19.28 -3.04 -25.13
C LEU A 410 18.51 -2.75 -23.83
N MET A 411 17.57 -1.79 -23.82
CA MET A 411 16.77 -1.41 -22.63
C MET A 411 15.35 -0.89 -22.97
N GLY A 412 14.70 -1.43 -24.01
CA GLY A 412 13.29 -1.14 -24.33
C GLY A 412 12.93 0.34 -24.41
N GLY A 413 13.24 1.03 -25.52
CA GLY A 413 12.54 2.23 -26.05
C GLY A 413 12.61 3.54 -25.26
N THR A 414 12.34 3.47 -23.96
CA THR A 414 12.06 4.58 -23.04
C THR A 414 12.89 4.48 -21.76
N GLY A 415 13.73 3.44 -21.61
CA GLY A 415 14.44 3.13 -20.36
C GLY A 415 13.62 2.27 -19.39
N ARG A 416 12.44 1.80 -19.84
CA ARG A 416 11.63 0.78 -19.17
C ARG A 416 12.22 -0.62 -19.42
N PRO A 417 12.08 -1.58 -18.49
CA PRO A 417 12.41 -2.97 -18.77
C PRO A 417 11.74 -3.44 -20.06
N GLU A 418 12.42 -4.23 -20.89
CA GLU A 418 11.96 -4.67 -22.22
C GLU A 418 10.53 -5.27 -22.19
N GLU A 419 10.21 -5.98 -21.12
CA GLU A 419 8.88 -6.55 -20.86
C GLU A 419 7.79 -5.50 -20.59
N LEU A 420 8.12 -4.38 -19.94
CA LEU A 420 7.18 -3.27 -19.67
C LEU A 420 6.96 -2.44 -20.93
N GLN A 421 8.01 -2.19 -21.71
CA GLN A 421 7.90 -1.48 -22.98
C GLN A 421 7.10 -2.32 -24.00
N SER A 422 7.39 -3.62 -24.11
CA SER A 422 6.64 -4.53 -24.99
C SER A 422 5.17 -4.65 -24.57
N ALA A 423 4.87 -4.67 -23.26
CA ALA A 423 3.50 -4.70 -22.76
C ALA A 423 2.74 -3.40 -23.07
N LEU A 424 3.39 -2.24 -22.94
CA LEU A 424 2.82 -0.93 -23.32
C LEU A 424 2.57 -0.87 -24.83
N GLU A 425 3.55 -1.21 -25.66
CA GLU A 425 3.42 -1.21 -27.12
C GLU A 425 2.39 -2.23 -27.64
N SER A 426 2.08 -3.28 -26.87
CA SER A 426 1.05 -4.27 -27.19
C SER A 426 -0.37 -3.87 -26.77
N ALA A 427 -0.55 -2.76 -26.05
CA ALA A 427 -1.86 -2.28 -25.64
C ALA A 427 -2.58 -1.57 -26.80
N ASP A 428 -3.85 -1.89 -27.03
CA ASP A 428 -4.66 -1.38 -28.15
C ASP A 428 -4.86 0.16 -28.11
N ASP A 429 -4.57 0.81 -26.98
CA ASP A 429 -4.73 2.23 -26.72
C ASP A 429 -3.41 2.98 -26.44
N TYR A 430 -2.26 2.34 -26.67
CA TYR A 430 -0.96 2.99 -26.48
C TYR A 430 -0.71 4.07 -27.52
N ASP A 431 -0.48 5.29 -27.03
CA ASP A 431 -0.14 6.46 -27.83
C ASP A 431 1.20 7.01 -27.35
N PRO A 432 2.30 6.84 -28.12
CA PRO A 432 3.64 7.30 -27.72
C PRO A 432 3.76 8.83 -27.64
N GLU A 433 2.80 9.59 -28.19
CA GLU A 433 2.74 11.06 -27.99
C GLU A 433 2.18 11.42 -26.61
N LYS A 434 1.38 10.53 -26.00
CA LYS A 434 0.73 10.75 -24.70
C LYS A 434 1.43 10.03 -23.56
N GLY A 435 2.09 8.90 -23.85
CA GLY A 435 2.97 8.21 -22.90
C GLY A 435 4.13 9.11 -22.49
N ARG A 436 4.49 9.10 -21.20
CA ARG A 436 5.60 9.90 -20.66
C ARG A 436 6.57 9.05 -19.87
N VAL A 437 7.83 9.44 -19.90
CA VAL A 437 8.89 8.83 -19.10
C VAL A 437 9.69 9.88 -18.34
N THR A 438 10.02 9.58 -17.08
CA THR A 438 10.89 10.40 -16.24
C THR A 438 12.34 10.13 -16.61
N ILE A 439 13.02 11.15 -17.12
CA ILE A 439 14.43 11.07 -17.53
C ILE A 439 15.37 11.56 -16.44
N ALA A 440 14.86 12.29 -15.45
CA ALA A 440 15.64 12.84 -14.36
C ALA A 440 14.71 13.13 -13.17
N ALA A 441 15.15 12.87 -11.94
CA ALA A 441 14.39 13.17 -10.73
C ALA A 441 15.33 13.60 -9.58
N SER A 442 14.90 14.58 -8.79
CA SER A 442 15.63 15.03 -7.59
C SER A 442 15.27 14.19 -6.35
N GLY A 443 16.04 14.36 -5.28
CA GLY A 443 15.55 14.16 -3.92
C GLY A 443 14.55 15.26 -3.50
N THR A 444 14.15 15.29 -2.24
CA THR A 444 13.26 16.35 -1.73
C THR A 444 14.01 17.68 -1.57
N VAL A 445 13.43 18.78 -2.05
CA VAL A 445 13.91 20.16 -1.86
C VAL A 445 13.04 20.84 -0.80
N SER A 446 13.63 21.22 0.33
CA SER A 446 12.87 21.78 1.45
C SER A 446 12.47 23.24 1.28
N PRO A 447 11.42 23.72 1.99
CA PRO A 447 11.09 25.14 2.02
C PRO A 447 12.29 26.00 2.40
N GLY A 448 12.55 27.05 1.61
CA GLY A 448 13.72 27.92 1.75
C GLY A 448 15.00 27.42 1.07
N TYR A 449 14.93 26.31 0.33
CA TYR A 449 16.05 25.76 -0.43
C TYR A 449 15.82 25.85 -1.94
N ALA A 450 16.91 25.86 -2.69
CA ALA A 450 16.97 25.89 -4.13
C ALA A 450 17.75 24.69 -4.66
N LEU A 451 17.42 24.27 -5.87
CA LEU A 451 18.10 23.23 -6.62
C LEU A 451 18.51 23.79 -7.99
N GLU A 452 19.80 24.00 -8.17
CA GLU A 452 20.35 24.57 -9.41
C GLU A 452 20.29 23.55 -10.55
N LYS A 453 20.60 22.28 -10.25
CA LYS A 453 20.83 21.24 -11.24
C LYS A 453 20.12 19.94 -10.89
N LEU A 454 19.77 19.19 -11.92
CA LEU A 454 19.12 17.89 -11.82
C LEU A 454 19.88 16.85 -12.64
N THR A 455 20.19 15.69 -12.06
CA THR A 455 21.00 14.66 -12.74
C THR A 455 20.10 13.73 -13.53
N MET A 456 20.41 13.53 -14.81
CA MET A 456 19.69 12.60 -15.67
C MET A 456 19.95 11.15 -15.28
N SER A 457 18.89 10.36 -15.17
CA SER A 457 18.98 8.94 -14.86
C SER A 457 19.61 8.17 -16.03
N ASN A 458 20.59 7.31 -15.77
CA ASN A 458 21.23 6.44 -16.77
C ASN A 458 21.90 7.15 -17.98
N TYR A 459 22.23 8.45 -17.88
CA TYR A 459 22.86 9.21 -18.98
C TYR A 459 24.16 8.59 -19.51
N SER A 460 24.98 8.04 -18.62
CA SER A 460 26.28 7.42 -18.97
C SER A 460 26.15 6.12 -19.78
N LYS A 461 24.94 5.56 -19.89
CA LYS A 461 24.65 4.33 -20.64
C LYS A 461 23.94 4.59 -21.97
N ILE A 462 23.57 5.83 -22.25
CA ILE A 462 22.69 6.21 -23.37
C ILE A 462 23.39 7.30 -24.18
N HIS A 463 23.66 7.02 -25.46
CA HIS A 463 24.21 8.03 -26.38
C HIS A 463 23.07 8.96 -26.83
N LEU A 464 22.73 9.92 -25.99
CA LEU A 464 21.76 10.97 -26.32
C LEU A 464 22.31 11.85 -27.45
N LYS A 465 21.43 12.32 -28.34
CA LYS A 465 21.80 13.26 -29.40
C LYS A 465 21.51 14.69 -28.97
N SER A 466 22.43 15.60 -29.23
CA SER A 466 22.22 17.04 -29.07
C SER A 466 20.98 17.51 -29.84
N GLY A 467 20.18 18.40 -29.26
CA GLY A 467 18.98 18.94 -29.89
C GLY A 467 17.93 19.42 -28.91
N GLU A 468 16.87 20.02 -29.44
CA GLU A 468 15.76 20.58 -28.67
C GLU A 468 14.62 19.56 -28.54
N ILE A 469 14.10 19.36 -27.33
CA ILE A 469 12.99 18.46 -27.01
C ILE A 469 11.98 19.14 -26.10
N LYS A 470 10.70 18.86 -26.31
CA LYS A 470 9.64 19.29 -25.39
C LYS A 470 9.52 18.32 -24.23
N GLY A 471 9.51 18.86 -23.03
CA GLY A 471 9.35 18.10 -21.80
C GLY A 471 8.34 18.74 -20.87
N TYR A 472 8.25 18.15 -19.68
CA TYR A 472 7.44 18.63 -18.58
C TYR A 472 8.28 18.59 -17.32
N VAL A 473 8.33 19.72 -16.60
CA VAL A 473 8.73 19.72 -15.20
C VAL A 473 7.50 19.35 -14.39
N VAL A 474 7.63 18.30 -13.60
CA VAL A 474 6.58 17.80 -12.72
C VAL A 474 7.03 18.00 -11.29
N LEU A 475 6.27 18.80 -10.54
CA LEU A 475 6.50 19.02 -9.13
C LEU A 475 5.65 18.07 -8.31
N VAL A 476 6.32 17.33 -7.45
CA VAL A 476 5.73 16.32 -6.60
C VAL A 476 5.92 16.74 -5.14
N PRO A 477 4.90 17.28 -4.48
CA PRO A 477 4.97 17.73 -3.10
C PRO A 477 4.94 16.55 -2.12
N PHE A 478 5.69 16.68 -1.04
CA PHE A 478 5.82 15.75 0.07
C PHE A 478 5.66 16.51 1.38
N ASP A 479 4.92 15.94 2.33
CA ASP A 479 4.83 16.47 3.68
C ASP A 479 6.23 16.44 4.34
N PRO A 480 6.72 17.56 4.87
CA PRO A 480 8.08 17.64 5.40
C PRO A 480 8.29 16.83 6.69
N VAL A 481 7.22 16.43 7.36
CA VAL A 481 7.25 15.65 8.60
C VAL A 481 7.03 14.17 8.33
N THR A 482 6.02 13.81 7.53
CA THR A 482 5.67 12.41 7.29
C THR A 482 6.34 11.81 6.06
N ASN A 483 6.88 12.64 5.16
CA ASN A 483 7.37 12.25 3.83
C ASN A 483 6.30 11.55 2.97
N ASP A 484 5.03 11.80 3.28
CA ASP A 484 3.92 11.36 2.46
C ASP A 484 3.80 12.28 1.25
N ARG A 485 3.69 11.70 0.06
CA ARG A 485 3.40 12.46 -1.16
C ARG A 485 2.02 13.12 -1.05
N ALA A 486 1.97 14.43 -1.19
CA ALA A 486 0.71 15.15 -1.33
C ALA A 486 0.11 14.91 -2.72
N MET A 487 -1.22 14.81 -2.78
CA MET A 487 -1.98 14.49 -4.00
C MET A 487 -2.25 15.70 -4.87
N VAL A 488 -1.24 16.54 -5.02
CA VAL A 488 -1.22 17.67 -5.95
C VAL A 488 -0.02 17.42 -6.84
N GLN A 489 -0.23 17.38 -8.15
CA GLN A 489 0.86 17.30 -9.11
C GLN A 489 0.74 18.52 -10.01
N SER A 490 1.73 19.40 -9.94
CA SER A 490 1.82 20.54 -10.84
C SER A 490 2.73 20.15 -11.99
N GLU A 491 2.22 20.21 -13.21
CA GLU A 491 3.00 19.95 -14.42
C GLU A 491 3.13 21.23 -15.25
N MET A 492 4.31 21.46 -15.81
CA MET A 492 4.56 22.63 -16.65
C MET A 492 5.39 22.26 -17.87
N PRO A 493 4.97 22.70 -19.07
CA PRO A 493 5.71 22.42 -20.29
C PRO A 493 7.03 23.19 -20.28
N VAL A 494 8.10 22.51 -20.70
CA VAL A 494 9.44 23.09 -20.86
C VAL A 494 10.03 22.69 -22.20
N THR A 495 11.04 23.44 -22.62
CA THR A 495 11.92 23.08 -23.72
C THR A 495 13.26 22.70 -23.14
N ILE A 496 13.78 21.52 -23.49
CA ILE A 496 15.06 20.99 -23.03
C ILE A 496 16.03 21.05 -24.21
N ASN A 497 17.08 21.85 -24.07
CA ASN A 497 18.19 21.91 -25.00
C ASN A 497 19.25 20.91 -24.54
N LEU A 498 19.43 19.83 -25.30
CA LEU A 498 20.53 18.91 -25.08
C LEU A 498 21.78 19.42 -25.77
N ILE A 499 22.79 19.73 -24.98
CA ILE A 499 24.05 20.35 -25.40
C ILE A 499 25.17 19.35 -25.15
N ASP A 500 26.06 19.15 -26.12
CA ASP A 500 27.23 18.27 -26.00
C ASP A 500 28.29 18.83 -25.03
#